data_AF-A0A2V6T536-F1
#
_entry.id   AF-A0A2V6T536-F1
#
_cell.length_a   1.000
_cell.length_b   1.000
_cell.length_c   1.000
_cell.angle_alpha   90.00
_cell.angle_beta   90.00
_cell.angle_gamma   90.00
#
_symmetry.space_group_name_H-M   'P 1'
#
loop_
_entity.id
_entity.type
_entity.pdbx_description
1 polymer ?
#
loop_
_entity_poly.entity_id
_entity_poly.type
_entity_poly.pdbx_seq_one_letter_code
_entity_poly.pdbx_strand_id
1 'polypeptide(L)'
;MVVGVHRRACHLGRESGRWVILSAPDVPLAPNGVAIEITPAGTMAEAGFRVGQTVALGPGALADGGDVDWLVSLAGAASWEPRPRVRPVPPGELDRRLSVTRAAALADGACESFLPLLWATGADPDAFLMGAARMAFEPARGLGEAAAGGDVRSVAGAASRLAGLGPGLTPSGDDFLAGFAAAWTLVGASLGFDGAERRRVTRALVSGARAGASPLGRVWLEHAVRGELPEPMTRFAAALFAAEARDLGPAVRAMLAVGASSGTDWTVGFLLGAAALADSSTGARRR
;
A
#
# COMPACT_ATOMS: atom_id res chain seq x y z
N MET A 1 16.82 -6.61 14.89
CA MET A 1 17.67 -5.42 15.12
C MET A 1 16.94 -4.17 14.68
N VAL A 2 17.04 -3.06 15.41
CA VAL A 2 16.51 -1.75 15.02
C VAL A 2 17.32 -1.22 13.85
N VAL A 3 16.68 -1.02 12.69
CA VAL A 3 17.31 -0.51 11.46
C VAL A 3 16.91 0.92 11.13
N GLY A 4 15.89 1.45 11.81
CA GLY A 4 15.47 2.84 11.66
C GLY A 4 14.65 3.28 12.86
N VAL A 5 14.82 4.54 13.28
CA VAL A 5 14.05 5.16 14.37
C VAL A 5 13.43 6.44 13.84
N HIS A 6 12.12 6.53 13.99
CA HIS A 6 11.30 7.70 13.68
C HIS A 6 10.66 8.22 14.96
N ARG A 7 10.02 9.38 14.88
CA ARG A 7 9.42 10.04 16.06
C ARG A 7 8.49 9.12 16.85
N ARG A 8 7.60 8.39 16.17
CA ARG A 8 6.58 7.53 16.80
C ARG A 8 6.66 6.05 16.37
N ALA A 9 7.68 5.66 15.62
CA ALA A 9 7.85 4.28 15.15
C ALA A 9 9.33 3.91 15.01
N CYS A 10 9.66 2.62 15.10
CA CYS A 10 10.95 2.10 14.71
C CYS A 10 10.78 0.85 13.84
N HIS A 11 11.74 0.64 12.93
CA HIS A 11 11.74 -0.52 12.04
C HIS A 11 12.71 -1.55 12.58
N LEU A 12 12.23 -2.79 12.70
CA LEU A 12 13.02 -3.93 13.10
C LEU A 12 13.34 -4.77 11.88
N GLY A 13 14.62 -4.83 11.50
CA GLY A 13 15.12 -5.78 10.53
C GLY A 13 15.29 -7.16 11.15
N ARG A 14 14.83 -8.19 10.44
CA ARG A 14 15.12 -9.61 10.71
C ARG A 14 16.15 -10.13 9.71
N GLU A 15 16.89 -11.16 10.08
CA GLU A 15 17.89 -11.83 9.21
C GLU A 15 17.30 -12.35 7.90
N SER A 16 16.01 -12.68 7.88
CA SER A 16 15.27 -13.08 6.68
C SER A 16 14.98 -11.93 5.70
N GLY A 17 15.46 -10.71 5.97
CA GLY A 17 15.19 -9.50 5.18
C GLY A 17 13.78 -8.93 5.40
N ARG A 18 12.96 -9.56 6.24
CA ARG A 18 11.62 -9.05 6.60
C ARG A 18 11.72 -7.99 7.69
N TRP A 19 10.82 -7.01 7.61
CA TRP A 19 10.72 -5.96 8.62
C TRP A 19 9.50 -6.18 9.51
N VAL A 20 9.58 -5.69 10.74
CA VAL A 20 8.46 -5.52 11.67
C VAL A 20 8.46 -4.06 12.09
N ILE A 21 7.29 -3.44 12.16
CA ILE A 21 7.18 -2.05 12.62
C ILE A 21 6.75 -2.06 14.08
N LEU A 22 7.55 -1.49 14.96
CA LEU A 22 7.08 -1.11 16.27
C LEU A 22 6.62 0.33 16.20
N SER A 23 5.43 0.62 16.71
CA SER A 23 4.91 1.98 16.71
C SER A 23 4.22 2.32 18.02
N ALA A 24 4.11 3.60 18.31
CA ALA A 24 3.23 4.05 19.37
C ALA A 24 1.75 3.86 18.96
N PRO A 25 0.79 3.81 19.92
CA PRO A 25 -0.59 3.42 19.63
C PRO A 25 -1.39 4.43 18.80
N ASP A 26 -0.90 5.66 18.67
CA ASP A 26 -1.47 6.73 17.83
C ASP A 26 -1.05 6.65 16.37
N VAL A 27 -0.08 5.79 16.04
CA VAL A 27 0.33 5.53 14.65
C VAL A 27 -0.55 4.42 14.09
N PRO A 28 -1.14 4.60 12.89
CA PRO A 28 -1.95 3.56 12.28
C PRO A 28 -1.20 2.24 12.12
N LEU A 29 -1.87 1.12 12.41
CA LEU A 29 -1.22 -0.18 12.39
C LEU A 29 -0.87 -0.63 10.97
N ALA A 30 0.39 -1.03 10.79
CA ALA A 30 0.84 -1.74 9.59
C ALA A 30 0.42 -3.23 9.64
N PRO A 31 0.35 -3.94 8.49
CA PRO A 31 0.08 -5.39 8.45
C PRO A 31 1.01 -6.24 9.32
N ASN A 32 2.29 -5.86 9.38
CA ASN A 32 3.36 -6.45 10.15
C ASN A 32 3.76 -5.55 11.34
N GLY A 33 2.81 -4.75 11.83
CA GLY A 33 3.02 -3.79 12.91
C GLY A 33 2.71 -4.36 14.30
N VAL A 34 3.37 -3.83 15.32
CA VAL A 34 3.06 -4.01 16.73
C VAL A 34 3.00 -2.63 17.37
N ALA A 35 1.83 -2.27 17.90
CA ALA A 35 1.71 -1.07 18.72
C ALA A 35 2.20 -1.36 20.14
N ILE A 36 3.05 -0.49 20.66
CA ILE A 36 3.60 -0.56 22.02
C ILE A 36 3.32 0.73 22.77
N GLU A 37 2.99 0.63 24.04
CA GLU A 37 2.92 1.79 24.91
C GLU A 37 4.34 2.28 25.21
N ILE A 38 4.60 3.56 24.92
CA ILE A 38 5.89 4.21 25.18
C ILE A 38 5.77 5.34 26.21
N THR A 39 4.60 5.50 26.83
CA THR A 39 4.37 6.52 27.84
C THR A 39 5.24 6.30 29.08
N PRO A 40 5.78 7.37 29.69
CA PRO A 40 5.48 8.79 29.44
C PRO A 40 6.28 9.43 28.28
N ALA A 41 7.12 8.67 27.54
CA ALA A 41 7.92 9.24 26.45
C ALA A 41 7.04 9.72 25.28
N GLY A 42 7.39 10.88 24.73
CA GLY A 42 6.72 11.47 23.56
C GLY A 42 7.23 10.91 22.24
N THR A 43 8.43 10.31 22.23
CA THR A 43 9.05 9.74 21.03
C THR A 43 9.75 8.40 21.29
N MET A 44 9.99 7.62 20.23
CA MET A 44 10.76 6.38 20.32
C MET A 44 12.20 6.63 20.80
N ALA A 45 12.80 7.75 20.40
CA ALA A 45 14.15 8.12 20.82
C ALA A 45 14.20 8.47 22.32
N GLU A 46 13.21 9.21 22.82
CA GLU A 46 13.06 9.49 24.27
C GLU A 46 12.78 8.20 25.07
N ALA A 47 12.06 7.26 24.49
CA ALA A 47 11.88 5.92 25.06
C ALA A 47 13.17 5.08 25.05
N GLY A 48 14.24 5.55 24.39
CA GLY A 48 15.57 4.91 24.40
C GLY A 48 15.88 4.02 23.19
N PHE A 49 15.01 3.98 22.17
CA PHE A 49 15.27 3.23 20.94
C PHE A 49 16.36 3.91 20.10
N ARG A 50 17.34 3.12 19.66
CA ARG A 50 18.47 3.52 18.80
C ARG A 50 18.71 2.49 17.71
N VAL A 51 19.20 2.95 16.55
CA VAL A 51 19.63 2.06 15.47
C VAL A 51 20.76 1.16 15.97
N GLY A 52 20.72 -0.12 15.59
CA GLY A 52 21.69 -1.14 16.01
C GLY A 52 21.24 -1.97 17.21
N GLN A 53 20.24 -1.53 17.97
CA GLN A 53 19.75 -2.29 19.13
C GLN A 53 19.06 -3.59 18.73
N THR A 54 19.18 -4.59 19.56
CA THR A 54 18.50 -5.87 19.48
C THR A 54 17.16 -5.79 20.22
N VAL A 55 16.11 -6.33 19.61
CA VAL A 55 14.75 -6.32 20.18
C VAL A 55 14.18 -7.71 20.06
N ALA A 56 13.73 -8.26 21.17
CA ALA A 56 12.98 -9.50 21.23
C ALA A 56 11.48 -9.21 21.37
N LEU A 57 10.66 -9.91 20.58
CA LEU A 57 9.21 -9.86 20.61
C LEU A 57 8.69 -11.22 21.09
N GLY A 58 7.94 -11.27 22.18
CA GLY A 58 7.44 -12.53 22.72
C GLY A 58 6.51 -12.35 23.92
N PRO A 59 5.94 -13.44 24.47
CA PRO A 59 4.92 -13.38 25.51
C PRO A 59 5.40 -12.96 26.91
N GLY A 60 6.65 -12.49 27.07
CA GLY A 60 7.10 -11.86 28.33
C GLY A 60 8.39 -12.40 28.94
N ALA A 61 9.03 -13.42 28.36
CA ALA A 61 10.38 -13.83 28.75
C ALA A 61 11.17 -14.36 27.55
N LEU A 62 12.48 -14.10 27.53
CA LEU A 62 13.41 -14.75 26.61
C LEU A 62 13.59 -16.20 27.05
N ALA A 63 13.40 -17.16 26.15
CA ALA A 63 13.59 -18.56 26.46
C ALA A 63 15.05 -18.89 26.86
N ASP A 64 16.03 -18.16 26.29
CA ASP A 64 17.44 -18.57 26.33
C ASP A 64 18.41 -17.51 26.89
N GLY A 65 17.98 -16.64 27.81
CA GLY A 65 18.90 -15.75 28.56
C GLY A 65 19.83 -14.86 27.71
N GLY A 66 19.51 -14.67 26.43
CA GLY A 66 20.31 -13.88 25.50
C GLY A 66 20.26 -12.41 25.89
N ASP A 67 21.40 -11.74 25.80
CA ASP A 67 21.49 -10.31 26.06
C ASP A 67 20.80 -9.57 24.90
N VAL A 68 19.66 -8.94 25.17
CA VAL A 68 18.93 -8.09 24.21
C VAL A 68 18.72 -6.71 24.80
N ASP A 69 18.83 -5.68 23.97
CA ASP A 69 18.65 -4.30 24.43
C ASP A 69 17.21 -4.02 24.86
N TRP A 70 16.24 -4.65 24.19
CA TRP A 70 14.81 -4.51 24.48
C TRP A 70 14.05 -5.83 24.44
N LEU A 71 13.21 -6.04 25.46
CA LEU A 71 12.16 -7.05 25.45
C LEU A 71 10.80 -6.37 25.30
N VAL A 72 10.13 -6.61 24.19
CA VAL A 72 8.74 -6.18 23.96
C VAL A 72 7.82 -7.36 24.25
N SER A 73 7.11 -7.26 25.37
CA SER A 73 6.11 -8.26 25.75
C SER A 73 4.85 -8.11 24.90
N LEU A 74 4.42 -9.23 24.30
CA LEU A 74 3.14 -9.38 23.62
C LEU A 74 2.07 -9.98 24.55
N ALA A 75 2.38 -10.14 25.84
CA ALA A 75 1.40 -10.58 26.83
C ALA A 75 0.24 -9.58 26.90
N GLY A 76 -0.99 -10.05 26.70
CA GLY A 76 -2.18 -9.20 26.68
C GLY A 76 -2.37 -8.37 25.40
N ALA A 77 -1.48 -8.50 24.40
CA ALA A 77 -1.65 -7.84 23.12
C ALA A 77 -2.84 -8.43 22.35
N ALA A 78 -3.68 -7.56 21.78
CA ALA A 78 -4.74 -7.97 20.87
C ALA A 78 -4.16 -8.25 19.46
N SER A 79 -4.70 -9.26 18.78
CA SER A 79 -4.36 -9.51 17.38
C SER A 79 -5.08 -8.52 16.45
N TRP A 80 -4.34 -8.01 15.47
CA TRP A 80 -4.86 -7.17 14.39
C TRP A 80 -5.06 -8.00 13.12
N GLU A 81 -6.21 -7.84 12.45
CA GLU A 81 -6.49 -8.48 11.15
C GLU A 81 -6.35 -7.43 10.03
N PRO A 82 -5.23 -7.44 9.28
CA PRO A 82 -4.99 -6.45 8.23
C PRO A 82 -5.77 -6.69 6.94
N ARG A 83 -6.49 -7.82 6.81
CA ARG A 83 -7.27 -8.13 5.61
C ARG A 83 -8.69 -7.58 5.72
N PRO A 84 -9.06 -6.56 4.92
CA PRO A 84 -10.42 -6.08 4.91
C PRO A 84 -11.38 -7.16 4.39
N ARG A 85 -12.60 -7.17 4.90
CA ARG A 85 -13.66 -8.04 4.37
C ARG A 85 -14.07 -7.54 2.99
N VAL A 86 -13.76 -8.29 1.95
CA VAL A 86 -14.22 -8.04 0.59
C VAL A 86 -15.55 -8.74 0.38
N ARG A 87 -16.58 -7.97 0.02
CA ARG A 87 -17.89 -8.49 -0.41
C ARG A 87 -18.09 -8.18 -1.89
N PRO A 88 -18.85 -9.01 -2.62
CA PRO A 88 -19.29 -8.64 -3.96
C PRO A 88 -20.11 -7.36 -3.92
N VAL A 89 -19.69 -6.36 -4.69
CA VAL A 89 -20.41 -5.11 -4.92
C VAL A 89 -20.83 -5.06 -6.40
N PRO A 90 -22.09 -4.70 -6.72
CA PRO A 90 -22.51 -4.53 -8.12
C PRO A 90 -21.58 -3.58 -8.87
N PRO A 91 -21.15 -3.90 -10.11
CA PRO A 91 -20.14 -3.11 -10.83
C PRO A 91 -20.46 -1.61 -10.91
N GLY A 92 -21.70 -1.21 -11.21
CA GLY A 92 -22.08 0.20 -11.28
C GLY A 92 -22.02 0.93 -9.94
N GLU A 93 -22.32 0.25 -8.82
CA GLU A 93 -22.20 0.84 -7.49
C GLU A 93 -20.74 0.96 -7.07
N LEU A 94 -19.91 -0.04 -7.39
CA LEU A 94 -18.48 0.02 -7.17
C LEU A 94 -17.85 1.17 -7.97
N ASP A 95 -18.24 1.34 -9.23
CA ASP A 95 -17.76 2.42 -10.10
C ASP A 95 -18.12 3.81 -9.55
N ARG A 96 -19.35 3.95 -9.00
CA ARG A 96 -19.78 5.17 -8.29
C ARG A 96 -18.91 5.45 -7.06
N ARG A 97 -18.59 4.43 -6.27
CA ARG A 97 -17.73 4.56 -5.06
C ARG A 97 -16.28 4.90 -5.40
N LEU A 98 -15.73 4.29 -6.46
CA LEU A 98 -14.42 4.63 -7.00
C LEU A 98 -14.40 6.06 -7.55
N SER A 99 -15.48 6.50 -8.19
CA SER A 99 -15.62 7.89 -8.67
C SER A 99 -15.61 8.90 -7.51
N VAL A 100 -16.30 8.61 -6.40
CA VAL A 100 -16.23 9.43 -5.18
C VAL A 100 -14.81 9.45 -4.61
N THR A 101 -14.14 8.31 -4.60
CA THR A 101 -12.74 8.20 -4.15
C THR A 101 -11.81 9.06 -5.01
N ARG A 102 -11.98 9.00 -6.34
CA ARG A 102 -11.22 9.83 -7.29
C ARG A 102 -11.47 11.31 -7.04
N ALA A 103 -12.73 11.73 -6.91
CA ALA A 103 -13.06 13.13 -6.65
C ALA A 103 -12.41 13.66 -5.36
N ALA A 104 -12.46 12.88 -4.28
CA ALA A 104 -11.80 13.24 -3.02
C ALA A 104 -10.26 13.26 -3.15
N ALA A 105 -9.66 12.30 -3.86
CA ALA A 105 -8.21 12.31 -4.11
C ALA A 105 -7.77 13.54 -4.92
N LEU A 106 -8.56 13.95 -5.92
CA LEU A 106 -8.28 15.15 -6.71
C LEU A 106 -8.44 16.45 -5.90
N ALA A 107 -9.34 16.46 -4.91
CA ALA A 107 -9.58 17.63 -4.06
C ALA A 107 -8.55 17.77 -2.92
N ASP A 108 -8.22 16.65 -2.26
CA ASP A 108 -7.49 16.64 -0.99
C ASP A 108 -6.10 15.99 -1.09
N GLY A 109 -5.73 15.42 -2.23
CA GLY A 109 -4.46 14.72 -2.43
C GLY A 109 -3.25 15.65 -2.55
N ALA A 110 -2.06 15.11 -2.25
CA ALA A 110 -0.82 15.88 -2.30
C ALA A 110 -0.37 16.16 -3.75
N CYS A 111 -0.08 17.42 -4.09
CA CYS A 111 0.31 17.82 -5.45
C CYS A 111 1.73 17.38 -5.88
N GLU A 112 2.65 17.14 -4.94
CA GLU A 112 4.01 16.64 -5.23
C GLU A 112 4.06 15.12 -5.54
N SER A 113 2.89 14.47 -5.55
CA SER A 113 2.70 13.03 -5.74
C SER A 113 2.39 12.65 -7.20
N PHE A 114 2.01 11.40 -7.44
CA PHE A 114 1.50 10.88 -8.71
C PHE A 114 0.05 11.28 -8.99
N LEU A 115 -0.57 12.12 -8.15
CA LEU A 115 -1.94 12.62 -8.33
C LEU A 115 -2.25 13.08 -9.77
N PRO A 116 -1.35 13.79 -10.48
CA PRO A 116 -1.63 14.23 -11.85
C PRO A 116 -1.91 13.10 -12.86
N LEU A 117 -1.50 11.87 -12.57
CA LEU A 117 -1.82 10.70 -13.41
C LEU A 117 -3.33 10.43 -13.48
N LEU A 118 -4.13 10.92 -12.53
CA LEU A 118 -5.58 10.75 -12.53
C LEU A 118 -6.32 11.66 -13.52
N TRP A 119 -5.69 12.66 -14.14
CA TRP A 119 -6.35 13.51 -15.15
C TRP A 119 -5.55 13.70 -16.43
N ALA A 120 -4.37 13.08 -16.55
CA ALA A 120 -3.52 13.14 -17.74
C ALA A 120 -4.05 12.25 -18.89
N THR A 121 -5.36 12.30 -19.18
CA THR A 121 -5.98 11.52 -20.25
C THR A 121 -5.91 12.30 -21.57
N GLY A 122 -5.02 11.88 -22.48
CA GLY A 122 -5.01 12.33 -23.88
C GLY A 122 -4.43 13.74 -24.13
N ALA A 123 -4.01 14.47 -23.10
CA ALA A 123 -3.23 15.69 -23.24
C ALA A 123 -1.75 15.38 -23.39
N ASP A 124 -0.97 16.31 -23.97
CA ASP A 124 0.49 16.22 -24.01
C ASP A 124 1.04 16.12 -22.57
N PRO A 125 1.66 14.98 -22.19
CA PRO A 125 2.19 14.79 -20.83
C PRO A 125 3.24 15.85 -20.46
N ASP A 126 3.95 16.39 -21.45
CA ASP A 126 4.98 17.41 -21.24
C ASP A 126 4.38 18.78 -20.85
N ALA A 127 3.10 19.03 -21.13
CA ALA A 127 2.44 20.29 -20.83
C ALA A 127 1.95 20.40 -19.38
N PHE A 128 1.78 19.27 -18.67
CA PHE A 128 1.10 19.24 -17.35
C PHE A 128 1.80 18.41 -16.27
N LEU A 129 2.72 17.50 -16.63
CA LEU A 129 3.39 16.63 -15.66
C LEU A 129 4.79 17.11 -15.35
N MET A 130 5.14 17.03 -14.07
CA MET A 130 6.45 17.44 -13.56
C MET A 130 7.05 16.32 -12.71
N GLY A 131 8.39 16.31 -12.59
CA GLY A 131 9.11 15.44 -11.67
C GLY A 131 8.75 13.96 -11.80
N ALA A 132 8.46 13.32 -10.67
CA ALA A 132 8.22 11.87 -10.61
C ALA A 132 6.95 11.44 -11.35
N ALA A 133 5.88 12.26 -11.35
CA ALA A 133 4.66 11.98 -12.11
C ALA A 133 4.91 11.91 -13.63
N ARG A 134 5.80 12.78 -14.15
CA ARG A 134 6.17 12.76 -15.57
C ARG A 134 6.93 11.49 -15.96
N MET A 135 7.85 11.05 -15.10
CA MET A 135 8.60 9.79 -15.29
C MET A 135 7.67 8.57 -15.19
N ALA A 136 6.66 8.65 -14.33
CA ALA A 136 5.71 7.57 -14.08
C ALA A 136 4.61 7.44 -15.14
N PHE A 137 4.35 8.47 -15.96
CA PHE A 137 3.22 8.49 -16.88
C PHE A 137 3.15 7.28 -17.83
N GLU A 138 4.18 7.10 -18.67
CA GLU A 138 4.25 5.98 -19.61
C GLU A 138 4.27 4.61 -18.94
N PRO A 139 5.09 4.34 -17.90
CA PRO A 139 5.04 3.05 -17.24
C PRO A 139 3.74 2.80 -16.46
N ALA A 140 3.07 3.81 -15.89
CA ALA A 140 1.76 3.63 -15.25
C ALA A 140 0.67 3.29 -16.27
N ARG A 141 0.62 4.00 -17.41
CA ARG A 141 -0.29 3.69 -18.52
C ARG A 141 -0.04 2.28 -19.07
N GLY A 142 1.22 1.97 -19.39
CA GLY A 142 1.61 0.65 -19.89
C GLY A 142 1.37 -0.47 -18.89
N LEU A 143 1.46 -0.20 -17.58
CA LEU A 143 1.10 -1.17 -16.55
C LEU A 143 -0.40 -1.49 -16.60
N GLY A 144 -1.27 -0.47 -16.68
CA GLY A 144 -2.71 -0.65 -16.80
C GLY A 144 -3.09 -1.50 -18.02
N GLU A 145 -2.56 -1.16 -19.19
CA GLU A 145 -2.81 -1.89 -20.45
C GLU A 145 -2.30 -3.33 -20.41
N ALA A 146 -1.06 -3.53 -19.94
CA ALA A 146 -0.46 -4.86 -19.85
C ALA A 146 -1.21 -5.75 -18.85
N ALA A 147 -1.60 -5.18 -17.70
CA ALA A 147 -2.38 -5.89 -16.71
C ALA A 147 -3.76 -6.25 -17.28
N ALA A 148 -4.42 -5.30 -17.97
CA ALA A 148 -5.73 -5.51 -18.56
C ALA A 148 -5.73 -6.63 -19.62
N GLY A 149 -4.64 -6.72 -20.41
CA GLY A 149 -4.42 -7.76 -21.42
C GLY A 149 -3.78 -9.06 -20.92
N GLY A 150 -3.48 -9.18 -19.62
CA GLY A 150 -2.84 -10.36 -19.03
C GLY A 150 -1.36 -10.56 -19.44
N ASP A 151 -0.70 -9.54 -19.98
CA ASP A 151 0.71 -9.59 -20.38
C ASP A 151 1.64 -9.41 -19.17
N VAL A 152 1.94 -10.52 -18.52
CA VAL A 152 2.81 -10.56 -17.33
C VAL A 152 4.23 -10.05 -17.57
N ARG A 153 4.76 -10.11 -18.80
CA ARG A 153 6.12 -9.61 -19.08
C ARG A 153 6.12 -8.09 -19.10
N SER A 154 5.14 -7.50 -19.78
CA SER A 154 4.97 -6.05 -19.81
C SER A 154 4.57 -5.49 -18.45
N VAL A 155 3.77 -6.20 -17.66
CA VAL A 155 3.49 -5.86 -16.25
C VAL A 155 4.79 -5.77 -15.44
N ALA A 156 5.65 -6.80 -15.50
CA ALA A 156 6.91 -6.80 -14.76
C ALA A 156 7.86 -5.67 -15.23
N GLY A 157 7.93 -5.43 -16.55
CA GLY A 157 8.75 -4.36 -17.10
C GLY A 157 8.25 -2.95 -16.77
N ALA A 158 6.93 -2.75 -16.65
CA ALA A 158 6.37 -1.48 -16.19
C ALA A 158 6.59 -1.28 -14.69
N ALA A 159 6.39 -2.33 -13.89
CA ALA A 159 6.65 -2.31 -12.45
C ALA A 159 8.11 -2.00 -12.12
N SER A 160 9.07 -2.54 -12.89
CA SER A 160 10.49 -2.23 -12.67
C SER A 160 10.85 -0.77 -12.94
N ARG A 161 10.14 -0.10 -13.86
CA ARG A 161 10.33 1.34 -14.15
C ARG A 161 9.67 2.25 -13.12
N LEU A 162 8.63 1.78 -12.45
CA LEU A 162 7.94 2.52 -11.39
C LEU A 162 8.62 2.37 -10.03
N ALA A 163 9.15 1.18 -9.75
CA ALA A 163 9.72 0.86 -8.45
C ALA A 163 10.87 1.80 -8.08
N GLY A 164 10.79 2.41 -6.90
CA GLY A 164 11.76 3.37 -6.40
C GLY A 164 11.66 4.78 -6.98
N LEU A 165 10.68 5.09 -7.85
CA LEU A 165 10.50 6.45 -8.37
C LEU A 165 9.96 7.40 -7.28
N GLY A 166 10.66 8.51 -7.05
CA GLY A 166 10.30 9.52 -6.06
C GLY A 166 11.21 9.49 -4.82
N PRO A 167 11.19 10.55 -4.00
CA PRO A 167 12.00 10.61 -2.79
C PRO A 167 11.39 9.84 -1.62
N GLY A 168 12.15 9.69 -0.53
CA GLY A 168 11.63 9.26 0.76
C GLY A 168 11.80 7.78 1.07
N LEU A 169 11.24 7.37 2.20
CA LEU A 169 11.33 5.99 2.72
C LEU A 169 10.50 5.00 1.89
N THR A 170 9.37 5.46 1.39
CA THR A 170 8.55 4.78 0.38
C THR A 170 8.38 5.74 -0.80
N PRO A 171 9.22 5.61 -1.84
CA PRO A 171 9.06 6.38 -3.06
C PRO A 171 7.65 6.27 -3.64
N SER A 172 7.14 7.34 -4.25
CA SER A 172 5.80 7.40 -4.86
C SER A 172 5.48 6.20 -5.76
N GLY A 173 6.46 5.72 -6.51
CA GLY A 173 6.32 4.55 -7.36
C GLY A 173 6.09 3.24 -6.60
N ASP A 174 6.67 3.09 -5.41
CA ASP A 174 6.43 1.93 -4.55
C ASP A 174 5.01 1.96 -3.96
N ASP A 175 4.58 3.12 -3.47
CA ASP A 175 3.24 3.32 -2.91
C ASP A 175 2.17 3.12 -3.99
N PHE A 176 2.40 3.65 -5.20
CA PHE A 176 1.57 3.41 -6.38
C PHE A 176 1.46 1.92 -6.71
N LEU A 177 2.58 1.19 -6.76
CA LEU A 177 2.57 -0.25 -7.08
C LEU A 177 1.82 -1.05 -6.00
N ALA A 178 1.97 -0.71 -4.72
CA ALA A 178 1.22 -1.32 -3.64
C ALA A 178 -0.29 -1.05 -3.77
N GLY A 179 -0.68 0.18 -4.13
CA GLY A 179 -2.07 0.53 -4.42
C GLY A 179 -2.66 -0.26 -5.58
N PHE A 180 -1.92 -0.35 -6.68
CA PHE A 180 -2.32 -1.10 -7.87
C PHE A 180 -2.50 -2.60 -7.56
N ALA A 181 -1.56 -3.19 -6.82
CA ALA A 181 -1.64 -4.57 -6.35
C ALA A 181 -2.84 -4.82 -5.42
N ALA A 182 -3.14 -3.88 -4.53
CA ALA A 182 -4.30 -3.96 -3.64
C ALA A 182 -5.61 -3.91 -4.42
N ALA A 183 -5.74 -3.04 -5.44
CA ALA A 183 -6.90 -3.02 -6.31
C ALA A 183 -7.06 -4.36 -7.07
N TRP A 184 -5.98 -4.84 -7.68
CA TRP A 184 -5.97 -6.13 -8.36
C TRP A 184 -6.41 -7.29 -7.47
N THR A 185 -6.02 -7.26 -6.20
CA THR A 185 -6.39 -8.31 -5.23
C THR A 185 -7.84 -8.16 -4.75
N LEU A 186 -8.23 -6.96 -4.31
CA LEU A 186 -9.48 -6.71 -3.59
C LEU A 186 -10.64 -6.38 -4.53
N VAL A 187 -10.46 -5.45 -5.46
CA VAL A 187 -11.48 -5.11 -6.46
C VAL A 187 -11.71 -6.30 -7.39
N GLY A 188 -10.63 -6.94 -7.83
CA GLY A 188 -10.71 -8.16 -8.62
C GLY A 188 -11.46 -9.28 -7.90
N ALA A 189 -11.33 -9.41 -6.57
CA ALA A 189 -12.12 -10.35 -5.76
C ALA A 189 -13.59 -9.96 -5.67
N SER A 190 -13.91 -8.68 -5.42
CA SER A 190 -15.28 -8.17 -5.40
C SER A 190 -16.02 -8.40 -6.73
N LEU A 191 -15.32 -8.22 -7.85
CA LEU A 191 -15.88 -8.39 -9.20
C LEU A 191 -15.93 -9.86 -9.67
N GLY A 192 -15.43 -10.81 -8.89
CA GLY A 192 -15.39 -12.22 -9.27
C GLY A 192 -14.40 -12.55 -10.39
N PHE A 193 -13.36 -11.71 -10.59
CA PHE A 193 -12.32 -11.95 -11.59
C PHE A 193 -11.55 -13.26 -11.29
N ASP A 194 -10.95 -13.89 -12.31
CA ASP A 194 -10.29 -15.19 -12.12
C ASP A 194 -9.12 -15.10 -11.13
N GLY A 195 -9.15 -15.97 -10.12
CA GLY A 195 -8.15 -15.96 -9.07
C GLY A 195 -6.73 -16.30 -9.57
N ALA A 196 -6.59 -17.13 -10.61
CA ALA A 196 -5.28 -17.49 -11.15
C ALA A 196 -4.70 -16.35 -11.99
N GLU A 197 -5.52 -15.65 -12.76
CA GLU A 197 -5.13 -14.47 -13.54
C GLU A 197 -4.73 -13.31 -12.62
N ARG A 198 -5.52 -13.00 -11.58
CA ARG A 198 -5.12 -12.03 -10.54
C ARG A 198 -3.74 -12.35 -9.99
N ARG A 199 -3.51 -13.61 -9.59
CA ARG A 199 -2.23 -14.09 -9.05
C ARG A 199 -1.08 -14.03 -10.05
N ARG A 200 -1.33 -14.12 -11.36
CA ARG A 200 -0.27 -13.98 -12.37
C ARG A 200 0.20 -12.52 -12.45
N VAL A 201 -0.73 -11.58 -12.53
CA VAL A 201 -0.42 -10.15 -12.60
C VAL A 201 0.22 -9.67 -11.30
N THR A 202 -0.32 -10.03 -10.14
CA THR A 202 0.28 -9.60 -8.85
C THR A 202 1.66 -10.19 -8.61
N ARG A 203 1.94 -11.42 -9.07
CA ARG A 203 3.31 -11.98 -9.04
C ARG A 203 4.26 -11.23 -9.99
N ALA A 204 3.78 -10.81 -11.16
CA ALA A 204 4.59 -10.03 -12.09
C ALA A 204 4.92 -8.64 -11.53
N LEU A 205 3.99 -7.98 -10.82
CA LEU A 205 4.25 -6.73 -10.10
C LEU A 205 5.39 -6.90 -9.09
N VAL A 206 5.29 -7.90 -8.20
CA VAL A 206 6.32 -8.18 -7.18
C VAL A 206 7.67 -8.49 -7.83
N SER A 207 7.68 -9.31 -8.87
CA SER A 207 8.91 -9.69 -9.57
C SER A 207 9.58 -8.49 -10.25
N GLY A 208 8.80 -7.63 -10.91
CA GLY A 208 9.30 -6.44 -11.60
C GLY A 208 9.85 -5.39 -10.64
N ALA A 209 9.16 -5.17 -9.53
CA ALA A 209 9.54 -4.18 -8.54
C ALA A 209 10.77 -4.59 -7.69
N ARG A 210 11.10 -5.89 -7.63
CA ARG A 210 12.07 -6.47 -6.68
C ARG A 210 13.42 -5.76 -6.64
N ALA A 211 13.96 -5.32 -7.78
CA ALA A 211 15.28 -4.70 -7.85
C ALA A 211 15.23 -3.19 -7.51
N GLY A 212 14.20 -2.48 -7.97
CA GLY A 212 14.10 -1.02 -7.86
C GLY A 212 13.42 -0.51 -6.59
N ALA A 213 12.50 -1.28 -6.01
CA ALA A 213 11.70 -0.82 -4.88
C ALA A 213 12.56 -0.66 -3.63
N SER A 214 12.22 0.33 -2.81
CA SER A 214 12.77 0.50 -1.47
C SER A 214 12.49 -0.73 -0.60
N PRO A 215 13.29 -1.00 0.45
CA PRO A 215 13.04 -2.14 1.33
C PRO A 215 11.63 -2.14 1.92
N LEU A 216 11.12 -0.98 2.33
CA LEU A 216 9.77 -0.86 2.90
C LEU A 216 8.69 -0.95 1.81
N GLY A 217 8.91 -0.33 0.64
CA GLY A 217 8.02 -0.46 -0.51
C GLY A 217 7.81 -1.90 -0.97
N ARG A 218 8.86 -2.74 -0.95
CA ARG A 218 8.74 -4.18 -1.22
C ARG A 218 7.83 -4.88 -0.21
N VAL A 219 7.97 -4.55 1.07
CA VAL A 219 7.12 -5.11 2.14
C VAL A 219 5.66 -4.72 1.92
N TRP A 220 5.38 -3.46 1.58
CA TRP A 220 4.03 -2.99 1.27
C TRP A 220 3.42 -3.64 0.04
N LEU A 221 4.19 -3.77 -1.04
CA LEU A 221 3.74 -4.46 -2.24
C LEU A 221 3.41 -5.94 -1.94
N GLU A 222 4.27 -6.61 -1.18
CA GLU A 222 4.05 -8.00 -0.77
C GLU A 222 2.80 -8.20 0.11
N HIS A 223 2.53 -7.27 1.03
CA HIS A 223 1.30 -7.30 1.83
C HIS A 223 0.07 -7.01 0.95
N ALA A 224 0.16 -6.02 0.06
CA ALA A 224 -0.93 -5.65 -0.83
C ALA A 224 -1.38 -6.81 -1.74
N VAL A 225 -0.46 -7.61 -2.29
CA VAL A 225 -0.81 -8.79 -3.11
C VAL A 225 -1.45 -9.93 -2.30
N ARG A 226 -1.31 -9.92 -0.97
CA ARG A 226 -2.00 -10.84 -0.04
C ARG A 226 -3.33 -10.26 0.46
N GLY A 227 -3.67 -9.03 0.05
CA GLY A 227 -4.84 -8.30 0.51
C GLY A 227 -4.69 -7.77 1.94
N GLU A 228 -3.46 -7.68 2.45
CA GLU A 228 -3.15 -7.17 3.78
C GLU A 228 -2.80 -5.68 3.64
N LEU A 229 -3.53 -4.80 4.32
CA LEU A 229 -3.37 -3.36 4.19
C LEU A 229 -3.06 -2.68 5.55
N PRO A 230 -2.36 -1.53 5.54
CA PRO A 230 -2.32 -0.66 6.70
C PRO A 230 -3.72 -0.21 7.12
N GLU A 231 -3.90 0.06 8.40
CA GLU A 231 -5.19 0.36 9.00
C GLU A 231 -6.04 1.43 8.26
N PRO A 232 -5.50 2.58 7.80
CA PRO A 232 -6.30 3.56 7.07
C PRO A 232 -6.85 3.00 5.76
N MET A 233 -6.04 2.23 5.04
CA MET A 233 -6.40 1.56 3.79
C MET A 233 -7.38 0.40 4.04
N THR A 234 -7.26 -0.32 5.17
CA THR A 234 -8.24 -1.34 5.60
C THR A 234 -9.61 -0.73 5.88
N ARG A 235 -9.65 0.43 6.56
CA ARG A 235 -10.90 1.18 6.81
C ARG A 235 -11.52 1.69 5.50
N PHE A 236 -10.70 2.22 4.59
CA PHE A 236 -11.14 2.59 3.25
C PHE A 236 -11.75 1.40 2.49
N ALA A 237 -11.04 0.26 2.42
CA ALA A 237 -11.53 -0.94 1.75
C ALA A 237 -12.82 -1.48 2.39
N ALA A 238 -12.94 -1.45 3.72
CA ALA A 238 -14.15 -1.85 4.42
C ALA A 238 -15.37 -0.97 4.08
N ALA A 239 -15.17 0.35 3.90
CA ALA A 239 -16.21 1.26 3.42
C ALA A 239 -16.52 1.03 1.94
N LEU A 240 -15.50 0.80 1.12
CA LEU A 240 -15.63 0.56 -0.33
C LEU A 240 -16.46 -0.70 -0.62
N PHE A 241 -16.25 -1.77 0.14
CA PHE A 241 -16.94 -3.06 -0.03
C PHE A 241 -18.10 -3.28 0.95
N ALA A 242 -18.58 -2.23 1.62
CA ALA A 242 -19.74 -2.33 2.51
C ALA A 242 -21.00 -2.75 1.72
N ALA A 243 -21.86 -3.57 2.34
CA ALA A 243 -23.11 -3.99 1.71
C ALA A 243 -24.07 -2.82 1.51
N GLU A 244 -24.14 -1.92 2.50
CA GLU A 244 -24.91 -0.68 2.44
C GLU A 244 -23.99 0.47 2.06
N ALA A 245 -24.56 1.48 1.39
CA ALA A 245 -23.83 2.71 1.08
C ALA A 245 -23.39 3.38 2.39
N ARG A 246 -22.08 3.61 2.50
CA ARG A 246 -21.47 4.36 3.61
C ARG A 246 -20.83 5.62 3.05
N ASP A 247 -20.72 6.63 3.91
CA ASP A 247 -19.89 7.79 3.59
C ASP A 247 -18.42 7.34 3.50
N LEU A 248 -17.87 7.41 2.28
CA LEU A 248 -16.48 7.09 1.98
C LEU A 248 -15.53 8.23 2.35
N GLY A 249 -16.04 9.47 2.44
CA GLY A 249 -15.23 10.67 2.60
C GLY A 249 -14.25 10.62 3.78
N PRO A 250 -14.71 10.29 5.01
CA PRO A 250 -13.81 10.19 6.17
C PRO A 250 -12.70 9.16 5.99
N ALA A 251 -13.02 8.00 5.39
CA ALA A 251 -12.04 6.93 5.19
C ALA A 251 -11.02 7.30 4.09
N VAL A 252 -11.46 7.96 3.02
CA VAL A 252 -10.58 8.47 1.97
C VAL A 252 -9.66 9.56 2.53
N ARG A 253 -10.18 10.54 3.27
CA ARG A 253 -9.34 11.58 3.90
C ARG A 253 -8.31 11.01 4.87
N ALA A 254 -8.71 10.04 5.70
CA ALA A 254 -7.77 9.38 6.61
C ALA A 254 -6.67 8.61 5.86
N MET A 255 -7.01 7.99 4.71
CA MET A 255 -6.05 7.32 3.84
C MET A 255 -5.10 8.33 3.15
N LEU A 256 -5.61 9.45 2.64
CA LEU A 256 -4.81 10.49 1.99
C LEU A 256 -3.84 11.18 2.96
N ALA A 257 -4.20 11.27 4.25
CA ALA A 257 -3.35 11.83 5.31
C ALA A 257 -2.16 10.94 5.70
N VAL A 258 -2.00 9.76 5.10
CA VAL A 258 -0.87 8.85 5.39
C VAL A 258 0.39 9.34 4.69
N GLY A 259 1.40 9.71 5.47
CA GLY A 259 2.69 10.19 4.95
C GLY A 259 2.57 11.54 4.24
N ALA A 260 3.66 11.99 3.63
CA ALA A 260 3.65 13.25 2.87
C ALA A 260 2.90 13.11 1.54
N SER A 261 3.13 12.00 0.82
CA SER A 261 2.46 11.68 -0.45
C SER A 261 1.96 10.23 -0.53
N SER A 262 2.42 9.33 0.34
CA SER A 262 2.19 7.88 0.26
C SER A 262 0.72 7.49 0.17
N GLY A 263 -0.13 8.11 0.99
CA GLY A 263 -1.58 7.90 0.94
C GLY A 263 -2.19 8.29 -0.41
N THR A 264 -1.71 9.39 -0.99
CA THR A 264 -2.15 9.85 -2.32
C THR A 264 -1.63 8.92 -3.42
N ASP A 265 -0.34 8.59 -3.42
CA ASP A 265 0.29 7.72 -4.41
C ASP A 265 -0.31 6.31 -4.42
N TRP A 266 -0.56 5.74 -3.25
CA TRP A 266 -1.30 4.49 -3.09
C TRP A 266 -2.72 4.58 -3.67
N THR A 267 -3.43 5.68 -3.41
CA THR A 267 -4.79 5.90 -3.93
C THR A 267 -4.80 5.98 -5.46
N VAL A 268 -3.83 6.68 -6.05
CA VAL A 268 -3.67 6.77 -7.51
C VAL A 268 -3.46 5.38 -8.11
N GLY A 269 -2.54 4.59 -7.54
CA GLY A 269 -2.30 3.21 -7.95
C GLY A 269 -3.54 2.33 -7.84
N PHE A 270 -4.28 2.46 -6.73
CA PHE A 270 -5.52 1.72 -6.51
C PHE A 270 -6.59 2.04 -7.55
N LEU A 271 -6.81 3.33 -7.84
CA LEU A 271 -7.79 3.77 -8.83
C LEU A 271 -7.44 3.30 -10.25
N LEU A 272 -6.17 3.42 -10.67
CA LEU A 272 -5.75 2.97 -12.00
C LEU A 272 -5.76 1.43 -12.11
N GLY A 273 -5.42 0.71 -11.04
CA GLY A 273 -5.54 -0.75 -10.99
C GLY A 273 -6.99 -1.22 -11.09
N ALA A 274 -7.92 -0.52 -10.44
CA ALA A 274 -9.36 -0.80 -10.54
C ALA A 274 -9.91 -0.53 -11.95
N ALA A 275 -9.46 0.55 -12.60
CA ALA A 275 -9.82 0.85 -13.99
C ALA A 275 -9.33 -0.24 -14.96
N ALA A 276 -8.07 -0.69 -14.82
CA ALA A 276 -7.52 -1.77 -15.64
C ALA A 276 -8.31 -3.09 -15.52
N LEU A 277 -8.79 -3.43 -14.31
CA LEU A 277 -9.67 -4.58 -14.10
C LEU A 277 -11.02 -4.44 -14.81
N ALA A 278 -11.60 -3.23 -14.79
CA ALA A 278 -12.85 -2.96 -15.50
C ALA A 278 -12.67 -3.20 -17.00
N ASP A 279 -11.57 -2.74 -17.59
CA ASP A 279 -11.24 -2.93 -19.01
C ASP A 279 -11.02 -4.41 -19.40
N SER A 280 -10.39 -5.22 -18.52
CA SER A 280 -10.30 -6.67 -18.71
C SER A 280 -11.67 -7.35 -18.81
N SER A 281 -12.61 -6.91 -17.96
CA SER A 281 -13.94 -7.51 -17.87
C SER A 281 -14.82 -7.22 -19.09
N THR A 282 -14.65 -6.06 -19.72
CA THR A 282 -15.29 -5.69 -20.99
C THR A 282 -14.67 -6.44 -22.17
N GLY A 283 -13.36 -6.69 -22.16
CA GLY A 283 -12.69 -7.50 -23.18
C GLY A 283 -13.07 -8.98 -23.15
N ALA A 284 -13.21 -9.56 -21.95
CA ALA A 284 -13.63 -10.96 -21.77
C ALA A 284 -15.09 -11.24 -22.16
N ARG A 285 -15.98 -10.22 -22.10
CA ARG A 285 -17.38 -10.33 -22.58
C ARG A 285 -17.52 -10.18 -24.11
N ARG A 286 -16.45 -9.77 -24.81
CA ARG A 286 -16.43 -9.55 -26.28
C ARG A 286 -15.78 -10.69 -27.07
N ARG A 287 -15.27 -11.72 -26.39
CA ARG A 287 -14.71 -12.95 -26.99
C ARG A 287 -15.67 -14.11 -26.77
#